data_AF-A0A177Y038-F1
#
_entry.id   AF-A0A177Y038-F1
#
_cell.length_a   1.000
_cell.length_b   1.000
_cell.length_c   1.000
_cell.angle_alpha   90.00
_cell.angle_beta   90.00
_cell.angle_gamma   90.00
#
_symmetry.space_group_name_H-M   'P 1'
#
loop_
_entity.id
_entity.type
_entity.pdbx_description
1 polymer ?
#
loop_
_entity_poly.entity_id
_entity_poly.type
_entity_poly.pdbx_seq_one_letter_code
_entity_poly.pdbx_strand_id
1 'polypeptide(L)'
;MSREIKGSCCCGKVTFQLKDEFKMFFFCHCLQCRKLTGSAHASNLFTSPDNIKWLSGEDSVKRYDHPTRSFSKTFCTHCGSALPFLTQSSKFLIVPAGSLDQEPEKKLDAQIFCNEQADWHREGLQAIKVDGFPS
;
A
#
# COMPACT_ATOMS: atom_id res chain seq x y z
N MET A 1 -19.32 -14.65 9.75
CA MET A 1 -19.19 -13.26 9.28
C MET A 1 -17.71 -12.99 9.07
N SER A 2 -17.33 -12.42 7.93
CA SER A 2 -15.95 -12.05 7.65
C SER A 2 -15.47 -10.99 8.65
N ARG A 3 -14.21 -11.09 9.11
CA ARG A 3 -13.57 -10.03 9.89
C ARG A 3 -13.48 -8.77 9.03
N GLU A 4 -13.80 -7.62 9.61
CA GLU A 4 -13.59 -6.32 8.97
C GLU A 4 -12.29 -5.68 9.45
N ILE A 5 -11.65 -4.94 8.56
CA ILE A 5 -10.42 -4.18 8.83
C ILE A 5 -10.58 -2.75 8.33
N LYS A 6 -10.10 -1.79 9.11
CA LYS A 6 -10.16 -0.35 8.80
C LYS A 6 -8.82 0.17 8.34
N GLY A 7 -8.87 1.25 7.58
CA GLY A 7 -7.69 2.01 7.23
C GLY A 7 -8.00 3.48 7.09
N SER A 8 -6.93 4.27 7.12
CA SER A 8 -6.99 5.71 7.07
C SER A 8 -5.76 6.30 6.38
N CYS A 9 -5.89 7.54 5.87
CA CYS A 9 -4.72 8.32 5.52
C CYS A 9 -4.06 8.90 6.78
N CYS A 10 -2.80 9.34 6.69
CA CYS A 10 -2.05 9.86 7.85
C CYS A 10 -2.72 11.04 8.56
N CYS A 11 -3.47 11.89 7.84
CA CYS A 11 -4.20 13.01 8.46
C CYS A 11 -5.61 12.66 8.94
N GLY A 12 -6.05 11.40 8.77
CA GLY A 12 -7.38 10.92 9.19
C GLY A 12 -8.57 11.41 8.37
N LYS A 13 -8.38 12.28 7.38
CA LYS A 13 -9.46 12.83 6.56
C LYS A 13 -10.13 11.81 5.64
N VAL A 14 -9.37 10.80 5.21
CA VAL A 14 -9.88 9.70 4.40
C VAL A 14 -9.84 8.45 5.25
N THR A 15 -10.99 7.79 5.38
CA THR A 15 -11.12 6.52 6.10
C THR A 15 -11.95 5.53 5.28
N PHE A 16 -11.64 4.25 5.44
CA PHE A 16 -12.30 3.17 4.72
C PHE A 16 -12.38 1.90 5.57
N GLN A 17 -13.27 0.99 5.19
CA GLN A 17 -13.28 -0.38 5.69
C GLN A 17 -13.25 -1.37 4.54
N LEU A 18 -12.74 -2.56 4.84
CA LEU A 18 -12.63 -3.71 3.95
C LEU A 18 -13.00 -4.97 4.75
N LYS A 19 -13.38 -6.04 4.07
CA LYS A 19 -13.28 -7.39 4.63
C LYS A 19 -11.81 -7.81 4.62
N ASP A 20 -11.34 -8.47 5.67
CA ASP A 20 -9.99 -9.04 5.77
C ASP A 20 -9.88 -10.34 4.94
N GLU A 21 -10.13 -10.20 3.64
CA GLU A 21 -10.20 -11.29 2.65
C GLU A 21 -9.24 -10.98 1.50
N PHE A 22 -7.94 -10.94 1.82
CA PHE A 22 -6.89 -10.67 0.84
C PHE A 22 -6.39 -11.96 0.17
N LYS A 23 -6.33 -11.95 -1.16
CA LYS A 23 -5.90 -13.08 -1.99
C LYS A 23 -4.38 -13.17 -2.09
N MET A 24 -3.71 -12.01 -2.21
CA MET A 24 -2.25 -11.94 -2.38
C MET A 24 -1.67 -10.77 -1.58
N PHE A 25 -0.43 -10.92 -1.14
CA PHE A 25 0.36 -9.89 -0.49
C PHE A 25 1.80 -9.93 -1.00
N PHE A 26 2.26 -8.83 -1.61
CA PHE A 26 3.60 -8.73 -2.15
C PHE A 26 4.35 -7.50 -1.67
N PHE A 27 5.67 -7.66 -1.50
CA PHE A 27 6.61 -6.55 -1.47
C PHE A 27 7.27 -6.43 -2.83
N CYS A 28 6.96 -5.35 -3.56
CA CYS A 28 7.49 -5.11 -4.89
C CYS A 28 8.65 -4.12 -4.85
N HIS A 29 9.83 -4.58 -5.27
CA HIS A 29 11.08 -3.82 -5.22
C HIS A 29 11.42 -3.05 -6.49
N CYS A 30 10.60 -3.16 -7.55
CA CYS A 30 10.91 -2.52 -8.83
C CYS A 30 11.02 -0.99 -8.70
N LEU A 31 11.79 -0.36 -9.59
CA LEU A 31 12.05 1.08 -9.56
C LEU A 31 10.76 1.92 -9.51
N GLN A 32 9.72 1.49 -10.21
CA GLN A 32 8.43 2.15 -10.21
C GLN A 32 7.79 2.16 -8.81
N CYS A 33 7.76 1.02 -8.14
CA CYS A 33 7.21 0.91 -6.78
C CYS A 33 8.00 1.77 -5.80
N ARG A 34 9.34 1.80 -5.90
CA ARG A 34 10.17 2.69 -5.10
C ARG A 34 9.86 4.17 -5.34
N LYS A 35 9.73 4.58 -6.60
CA LYS A 35 9.39 5.97 -6.95
C LYS A 35 7.98 6.37 -6.49
N LEU A 36 7.02 5.45 -6.54
CA LEU A 36 5.64 5.73 -6.10
C LEU A 36 5.50 5.84 -4.58
N THR A 37 6.24 5.03 -3.82
CA THR A 37 6.15 5.04 -2.36
C THR A 37 7.17 5.95 -1.70
N GLY A 38 8.25 6.31 -2.39
CA GLY A 38 9.42 6.94 -1.78
C GLY A 38 10.17 6.01 -0.82
N SER A 39 9.87 4.70 -0.84
CA SER A 39 10.42 3.69 0.07
C SER A 39 11.17 2.58 -0.69
N ALA A 40 11.70 1.60 0.04
CA ALA A 40 12.46 0.47 -0.50
C ALA A 40 11.63 -0.43 -1.41
N HIS A 41 10.34 -0.51 -1.13
CA HIS A 41 9.36 -1.31 -1.87
C HIS A 41 7.96 -0.69 -1.74
N ALA A 42 7.02 -1.23 -2.53
CA ALA A 42 5.60 -1.11 -2.24
C ALA A 42 5.10 -2.38 -1.56
N SER A 43 4.40 -2.25 -0.44
CA SER A 43 3.76 -3.35 0.28
C SER A 43 2.28 -3.36 -0.05
N ASN A 44 1.85 -4.25 -0.93
CA ASN A 44 0.51 -4.22 -1.51
C ASN A 44 -0.23 -5.53 -1.30
N LEU A 45 -1.43 -5.42 -0.72
CA LEU A 45 -2.42 -6.47 -0.63
C LEU A 45 -3.36 -6.40 -1.83
N PHE A 46 -3.90 -7.54 -2.24
CA PHE A 46 -4.82 -7.66 -3.36
C PHE A 46 -6.09 -8.36 -2.90
N THR A 47 -7.24 -7.79 -3.20
CA THR A 47 -8.56 -8.36 -2.88
C THR A 47 -9.54 -8.18 -4.06
N SER A 48 -10.79 -8.61 -3.90
CA SER A 48 -11.82 -8.41 -4.93
C SER A 48 -12.04 -6.91 -5.19
N PRO A 49 -12.37 -6.52 -6.43
CA PRO A 49 -12.48 -5.11 -6.81
C PRO A 49 -13.55 -4.34 -6.02
N ASP A 50 -14.57 -5.04 -5.54
CA ASP A 50 -15.71 -4.52 -4.76
C ASP A 50 -15.48 -4.52 -3.24
N ASN A 51 -14.36 -5.07 -2.75
CA ASN A 51 -14.08 -5.15 -1.32
C ASN A 51 -13.56 -3.82 -0.77
N ILE A 52 -14.35 -2.75 -0.88
CA ILE A 52 -14.08 -1.47 -0.24
C ILE A 52 -15.35 -0.69 0.05
N LYS A 53 -15.38 -0.08 1.23
CA LYS A 53 -16.38 0.90 1.60
C LYS A 53 -15.66 2.12 2.18
N TRP A 54 -15.71 3.22 1.45
CA TRP A 54 -15.26 4.51 1.97
C TRP A 54 -16.19 4.96 3.10
N LEU A 55 -15.59 5.37 4.21
CA LEU A 55 -16.33 5.84 5.39
C LEU A 55 -16.34 7.37 5.45
N SER A 56 -15.26 8.02 4.99
CA SER A 56 -15.18 9.47 4.85
C SER A 56 -14.08 9.89 3.86
N GLY A 57 -14.21 11.10 3.29
CA GLY A 57 -13.15 11.77 2.53
C GLY A 57 -12.83 11.19 1.16
N GLU A 58 -13.73 10.42 0.54
CA GLU A 58 -13.53 9.87 -0.80
C GLU A 58 -13.28 10.98 -1.85
N ASP A 59 -13.92 12.13 -1.69
CA ASP A 59 -13.71 13.35 -2.49
C ASP A 59 -12.28 13.90 -2.40
N SER A 60 -11.56 13.58 -1.32
CA SER A 60 -10.16 13.94 -1.10
C SER A 60 -9.18 12.87 -1.61
N VAL A 61 -9.66 11.86 -2.34
CA VAL A 61 -8.84 10.83 -2.98
C VAL A 61 -8.54 11.23 -4.41
N LYS A 62 -7.25 11.36 -4.75
CA LYS A 62 -6.81 11.61 -6.11
C LYS A 62 -6.15 10.37 -6.68
N ARG A 63 -6.47 10.06 -7.94
CA ARG A 63 -5.85 8.98 -8.72
C ARG A 63 -4.79 9.55 -9.66
N TYR A 64 -3.67 8.86 -9.74
CA TYR A 64 -2.66 9.01 -10.77
C TYR A 64 -2.59 7.71 -11.58
N ASP A 65 -2.76 7.81 -12.89
CA ASP A 65 -2.50 6.74 -13.84
C ASP A 65 -1.29 7.13 -14.68
N HIS A 66 -0.32 6.22 -14.81
CA HIS A 66 0.83 6.50 -15.65
C HIS A 66 0.41 6.54 -17.13
N PRO A 67 0.84 7.53 -17.92
CA PRO A 67 0.32 7.77 -19.27
C PRO A 67 0.57 6.63 -20.25
N THR A 68 1.68 5.89 -20.09
CA THR A 68 2.11 4.85 -21.05
C THR A 68 2.34 3.47 -20.45
N ARG A 69 2.19 3.33 -19.12
CA ARG A 69 2.49 2.07 -18.42
C ARG A 69 1.27 1.68 -17.59
N SER A 70 1.05 0.38 -17.46
CA SER A 70 -0.12 -0.13 -16.74
C SER A 70 0.08 -0.11 -15.23
N PHE A 71 0.13 1.07 -14.64
CA PHE A 71 0.13 1.24 -13.20
C PHE A 71 -0.55 2.52 -12.74
N SER A 72 -0.99 2.47 -11.50
CA SER A 72 -1.80 3.51 -10.87
C SER A 72 -1.39 3.67 -9.41
N LYS A 73 -1.77 4.81 -8.83
CA LYS A 73 -1.74 5.05 -7.39
C LYS A 73 -2.90 5.97 -7.04
N THR A 74 -3.57 5.74 -5.92
CA THR A 74 -4.42 6.75 -5.28
C THR A 74 -3.73 7.29 -4.03
N PHE A 75 -4.02 8.54 -3.70
CA PHE A 75 -3.47 9.20 -2.54
C PHE A 75 -4.41 10.25 -1.99
N CYS A 76 -4.31 10.51 -0.69
CA CYS A 76 -5.01 11.63 -0.06
C CYS A 76 -4.41 12.95 -0.53
N THR A 77 -5.24 13.88 -1.00
CA THR A 77 -4.80 15.21 -1.47
C THR A 77 -4.26 16.12 -0.36
N HIS A 78 -4.58 15.83 0.90
CA HIS A 78 -4.16 16.63 2.05
C HIS A 78 -2.80 16.23 2.62
N CYS A 79 -2.47 14.93 2.62
CA CYS A 79 -1.22 14.42 3.25
C CYS A 79 -0.36 13.54 2.34
N GLY A 80 -0.82 13.20 1.13
CA GLY A 80 -0.07 12.37 0.18
C GLY A 80 -0.01 10.87 0.51
N SER A 81 -0.60 10.42 1.63
CA SER A 81 -0.65 9.00 1.98
C SER A 81 -1.30 8.18 0.88
N ALA A 82 -0.71 7.01 0.57
CA ALA A 82 -1.27 6.07 -0.40
C ALA A 82 -2.57 5.46 0.14
N LEU A 83 -3.52 5.22 -0.75
CA LEU A 83 -4.84 4.69 -0.42
C LEU A 83 -5.18 3.50 -1.34
N PRO A 84 -6.25 2.75 -1.05
CA PRO A 84 -6.70 1.69 -1.95
C PRO A 84 -7.07 2.18 -3.36
N PHE A 85 -6.82 1.35 -4.37
CA PHE A 85 -7.15 1.65 -5.76
C PHE A 85 -7.39 0.41 -6.60
N LEU A 86 -8.30 0.53 -7.57
CA LEU A 86 -8.48 -0.49 -8.60
C LEU A 86 -7.29 -0.49 -9.57
N THR A 87 -6.82 -1.67 -9.95
CA THR A 87 -5.92 -1.82 -11.11
C THR A 87 -6.58 -1.21 -12.36
N GLN A 88 -5.79 -0.79 -13.35
CA GLN A 88 -6.36 -0.26 -14.60
C GLN A 88 -7.28 -1.27 -15.32
N SER A 89 -7.03 -2.57 -15.12
CA SER A 89 -7.87 -3.66 -15.62
C SER A 89 -9.13 -3.91 -14.79
N SER A 90 -9.30 -3.23 -13.65
CA SER A 90 -10.37 -3.44 -12.66
C SER A 90 -10.51 -4.87 -12.14
N LYS A 91 -9.48 -5.72 -12.34
CA LYS A 91 -9.48 -7.12 -11.88
C LYS A 91 -9.24 -7.25 -10.37
N PHE A 92 -8.53 -6.30 -9.78
CA PHE A 92 -8.18 -6.32 -8.36
C PHE A 92 -8.31 -4.93 -7.75
N LEU A 93 -8.73 -4.89 -6.50
CA LEU A 93 -8.45 -3.78 -5.61
C LEU A 93 -7.08 -4.01 -4.97
N ILE A 94 -6.17 -3.04 -5.13
CA ILE A 94 -4.89 -2.99 -4.43
C ILE A 94 -5.07 -2.14 -3.17
N VAL A 95 -4.61 -2.66 -2.04
CA VAL A 95 -4.60 -1.98 -0.74
C VAL A 95 -3.15 -1.85 -0.28
N PRO A 96 -2.58 -0.63 -0.23
CA PRO A 96 -1.28 -0.41 0.40
C PRO A 96 -1.35 -0.83 1.87
N ALA A 97 -0.51 -1.78 2.29
CA ALA A 97 -0.59 -2.35 3.65
C ALA A 97 -0.42 -1.27 4.74
N GLY A 98 0.45 -0.29 4.52
CA GLY A 98 0.65 0.84 5.45
C GLY A 98 -0.50 1.85 5.50
N SER A 99 -1.60 1.64 4.77
CA SER A 99 -2.84 2.43 4.90
C SER A 99 -3.87 1.79 5.83
N LEU A 100 -3.60 0.59 6.34
CA LEU A 100 -4.44 -0.11 7.31
C LEU A 100 -4.12 0.35 8.74
N ASP A 101 -5.14 0.48 9.57
CA ASP A 101 -5.00 0.84 10.99
C ASP A 101 -4.83 -0.42 11.87
N GLN A 102 -4.93 -1.61 11.29
CA GLN A 102 -4.71 -2.90 11.94
C GLN A 102 -3.88 -3.83 11.05
N GLU A 103 -3.27 -4.85 11.65
CA GLU A 103 -2.59 -5.92 10.91
C GLU A 103 -3.60 -6.84 10.21
N PRO A 104 -3.47 -7.10 8.90
CA PRO A 104 -4.29 -8.06 8.17
C PRO A 104 -3.90 -9.50 8.55
N GLU A 105 -4.84 -10.44 8.42
CA GLU A 105 -4.53 -11.87 8.63
C GLU A 105 -3.61 -12.44 7.56
N LYS A 106 -3.67 -11.89 6.34
CA LYS A 106 -2.90 -12.33 5.19
C LYS A 106 -1.39 -12.15 5.42
N LYS A 107 -0.66 -13.26 5.41
CA LYS A 107 0.81 -13.27 5.40
C LYS A 107 1.36 -12.90 4.02
N LEU A 108 2.59 -12.38 4.02
CA LEU A 108 3.34 -12.06 2.80
C LEU A 108 3.52 -13.32 1.96
N ASP A 109 3.13 -13.28 0.69
CA ASP A 109 3.30 -14.41 -0.24
C ASP A 109 4.70 -14.41 -0.85
N ALA A 110 5.18 -13.24 -1.29
CA ALA A 110 6.49 -13.11 -1.91
C ALA A 110 7.03 -11.67 -1.88
N GLN A 111 8.35 -11.56 -1.99
CA GLN A 111 9.00 -10.36 -2.47
C GLN A 111 9.30 -10.52 -3.97
N ILE A 112 8.95 -9.54 -4.78
CA ILE A 112 9.06 -9.60 -6.24
C ILE A 112 9.97 -8.48 -6.77
N PHE A 113 10.62 -8.72 -7.92
CA PHE A 113 11.64 -7.85 -8.51
C PHE A 113 12.85 -7.59 -7.60
N CYS A 114 13.27 -8.60 -6.82
CA CYS A 114 14.36 -8.48 -5.85
C CYS A 114 15.73 -8.17 -6.48
N ASN A 115 15.90 -8.43 -7.78
CA ASN A 115 17.07 -8.00 -8.54
C ASN A 115 17.19 -6.46 -8.62
N GLU A 116 16.09 -5.74 -8.50
CA GLU A 116 16.07 -4.28 -8.45
C GLU A 116 16.09 -3.72 -7.03
N GLN A 117 16.11 -4.55 -5.99
CA GLN A 117 16.11 -4.11 -4.59
C GLN A 117 17.29 -3.16 -4.32
N ALA A 118 17.01 -2.06 -3.64
CA ALA A 118 18.01 -1.04 -3.37
C ALA A 118 19.03 -1.51 -2.32
N ASP A 119 20.32 -1.20 -2.54
CA ASP A 119 21.39 -1.65 -1.65
C ASP A 119 21.26 -1.08 -0.24
N TRP A 120 20.88 0.20 -0.11
CA TRP A 120 20.61 0.83 1.19
C TRP A 120 19.49 0.14 2.00
N HIS A 121 18.56 -0.56 1.34
CA HIS A 121 17.56 -1.35 2.04
C HIS A 121 18.17 -2.65 2.58
N ARG A 122 19.02 -3.33 1.79
CA ARG A 122 19.70 -4.56 2.21
C ARG A 122 20.64 -4.31 3.38
N GLU A 123 21.44 -3.25 3.30
CA GLU A 123 22.33 -2.82 4.38
C GLU A 123 21.54 -2.41 5.63
N GLY A 124 20.44 -1.67 5.43
CA GLY A 124 19.56 -1.23 6.52
C GLY A 124 18.95 -2.38 7.34
N LEU A 125 18.77 -3.58 6.76
CA LEU A 125 18.29 -4.76 7.49
C LEU A 125 19.30 -5.28 8.53
N GLN A 126 20.59 -4.99 8.33
CA GLN A 126 21.68 -5.39 9.22
C GLN A 126 22.13 -4.24 10.14
N ALA A 127 21.61 -3.03 9.91
CA ALA A 127 21.95 -1.86 10.72
C ALA A 127 21.51 -2.03 12.17
N ILE A 128 22.20 -1.31 13.06
CA ILE A 128 21.88 -1.26 14.49
C ILE A 128 20.43 -0.77 14.65
N LYS A 129 19.65 -1.47 15.46
CA LYS A 129 18.26 -1.13 15.76
C LYS A 129 18.21 -0.38 17.09
N VAL A 130 17.65 0.81 17.05
CA VAL A 130 17.42 1.69 18.20
C VAL A 130 15.98 2.17 18.19
N ASP A 131 15.41 2.43 19.36
CA ASP A 131 14.00 2.83 19.49
C ASP A 131 13.77 4.32 19.20
N GLY A 132 14.82 5.14 19.20
CA GLY A 132 14.75 6.58 18.98
C GLY A 132 15.91 7.10 18.13
N PHE A 133 16.12 8.41 18.13
CA PHE A 133 17.29 8.99 17.43
C PHE A 133 18.58 8.39 18.01
N PRO A 134 19.51 7.94 17.15
CA PRO A 134 20.84 7.55 17.60
C PRO A 134 21.48 8.74 18.33
N SER A 135 21.87 8.53 19.58
CA SER A 135 22.67 9.48 20.37
C SER A 135 24.11 9.54 19.90
#